data_AF-A0A838RLK7-F1
#
_entry.id   AF-A0A838RLK7-F1
#
_cell.length_a   1.000
_cell.length_b   1.000
_cell.length_c   1.000
_cell.angle_alpha   90.00
_cell.angle_beta   90.00
_cell.angle_gamma   90.00
#
_symmetry.space_group_name_H-M   'P 1'
#
loop_
_entity.id
_entity.type
_entity.pdbx_description
1 polymer ?
#
loop_
_entity_poly.entity_id
_entity_poly.type
_entity_poly.pdbx_seq_one_letter_code
_entity_poly.pdbx_strand_id
1 'polypeptide(L)'
;MIRWQRWLRRGPHEPQDVDVPALFSHAALMRAWVQVRSNNGVAGSDRVSIQAFERDLEAQFARLQEELIAGSYQPQRVTSIIVIQPNGKQRQLAIWTVRDRVVQRLLYDYLEPIFEPMFLENSFGFRSGRRITDAIERVRLHRDNHLRWVVDADIQKCFDNIRTDILMRLVRQRVYHPAILALVERFLKAQILRGPEGRAEQAGVSQGSALSPLLCNIYLHEFDRALVDKGQHLVRYADDWVILCRRKQEAEAALQLASQVLRKLRLEIHPGKSGVVHFDEGFSFLGYFFVRGDIYRLSRQ
;
A
#
# COMPACT_ATOMS: atom_id res chain seq x y z
N MET A 1 20.16 -22.37 6.75
CA MET A 1 20.85 -21.21 6.12
C MET A 1 19.81 -20.44 5.30
N ILE A 2 19.44 -19.24 5.77
CA ILE A 2 18.16 -18.59 5.44
C ILE A 2 18.20 -17.94 4.04
N ARG A 3 17.15 -18.18 3.24
CA ARG A 3 16.96 -17.72 1.84
C ARG A 3 17.25 -16.22 1.61
N TRP A 4 17.04 -15.39 2.65
CA TRP A 4 17.28 -13.94 2.64
C TRP A 4 18.76 -13.53 2.57
N GLN A 5 19.68 -14.28 3.21
CA GLN A 5 21.13 -13.97 3.17
C GLN A 5 21.74 -14.19 1.77
N ARG A 6 21.13 -15.06 0.96
CA ARG A 6 21.53 -15.30 -0.44
C ARG A 6 21.03 -14.19 -1.39
N TRP A 7 19.97 -13.47 -1.00
CA TRP A 7 19.41 -12.33 -1.75
C TRP A 7 20.17 -11.02 -1.51
N LEU A 8 20.61 -10.76 -0.27
CA LEU A 8 21.50 -9.62 0.06
C LEU A 8 22.88 -9.69 -0.63
N ARG A 9 23.30 -10.88 -1.09
CA ARG A 9 24.53 -11.09 -1.86
C ARG A 9 24.36 -10.93 -3.37
N ARG A 10 23.13 -10.84 -3.88
CA ARG A 10 22.90 -10.39 -5.26
C ARG A 10 23.01 -8.88 -5.21
N GLY A 11 24.03 -8.32 -5.88
CA GLY A 11 24.17 -6.88 -6.07
C GLY A 11 22.91 -6.26 -6.72
N PRO A 12 22.88 -4.94 -6.94
CA PRO A 12 21.77 -4.31 -7.67
C PRO A 12 21.48 -5.14 -8.91
N HIS A 13 20.22 -5.58 -9.06
CA HIS A 13 19.77 -6.25 -10.27
C HIS A 13 20.24 -5.37 -11.44
N GLU A 14 21.03 -5.94 -12.37
CA GLU A 14 21.37 -5.26 -13.63
C GLU A 14 20.09 -4.66 -14.20
N PRO A 15 20.12 -3.41 -14.72
CA PRO A 15 18.96 -2.82 -15.34
C PRO A 15 18.49 -3.77 -16.42
N GLN A 16 17.38 -4.45 -16.17
CA GLN A 16 16.72 -5.23 -17.21
C GLN A 16 16.34 -4.22 -18.29
N ASP A 17 16.76 -4.48 -19.53
CA ASP A 17 16.27 -3.72 -20.67
C ASP A 17 14.75 -3.84 -20.69
N VAL A 18 14.09 -2.79 -20.22
CA VAL A 18 12.63 -2.71 -20.24
C VAL A 18 12.25 -2.41 -21.67
N ASP A 19 11.63 -3.38 -22.35
CA ASP A 19 10.99 -3.15 -23.63
C ASP A 19 9.76 -2.24 -23.40
N VAL A 20 9.98 -0.93 -23.52
CA VAL A 20 8.96 0.11 -23.31
C VAL A 20 7.76 -0.06 -24.26
N PRO A 21 7.94 -0.34 -25.56
CA PRO A 21 6.84 -0.73 -26.44
C PRO A 21 6.04 -1.94 -25.91
N ALA A 22 6.69 -2.99 -25.42
CA ALA A 22 5.99 -4.14 -24.87
C ALA A 22 5.20 -3.80 -23.59
N LEU A 23 5.76 -2.92 -22.75
CA LEU A 23 5.15 -2.47 -21.51
C LEU A 23 3.86 -1.69 -21.73
N PHE A 24 3.80 -0.88 -22.79
CA PHE A 24 2.62 -0.11 -23.17
C PHE A 24 1.83 -0.73 -24.32
N SER A 25 2.09 -1.99 -24.63
CA SER A 25 1.41 -2.71 -25.71
C SER A 25 -0.11 -2.77 -25.48
N HIS A 26 -0.86 -2.92 -26.57
CA HIS A 26 -2.30 -3.19 -26.51
C HIS A 26 -2.62 -4.36 -25.56
N ALA A 27 -1.83 -5.44 -25.58
CA ALA A 27 -2.01 -6.58 -24.69
C ALA A 27 -1.82 -6.22 -23.21
N ALA A 28 -0.85 -5.35 -22.89
CA ALA A 28 -0.65 -4.85 -21.52
C ALA A 28 -1.82 -3.96 -21.05
N LEU A 29 -2.27 -3.05 -21.92
CA LEU A 29 -3.44 -2.20 -21.65
C LEU A 29 -4.71 -3.03 -21.45
N MET A 30 -4.90 -4.08 -22.26
CA MET A 30 -6.04 -5.00 -22.14
C MET A 30 -6.03 -5.75 -20.81
N ARG A 31 -4.88 -6.26 -20.35
CA ARG A 31 -4.77 -6.90 -19.02
C ARG A 31 -5.13 -5.93 -17.90
N ALA A 32 -4.60 -4.72 -17.94
CA ALA A 32 -4.91 -3.68 -16.96
C ALA A 32 -6.41 -3.31 -16.98
N TRP A 33 -7.00 -3.19 -18.17
CA TRP A 33 -8.41 -2.89 -18.36
C TRP A 33 -9.33 -3.95 -17.78
N VAL A 34 -9.06 -5.24 -17.98
CA VAL A 34 -9.88 -6.33 -17.42
C VAL A 34 -10.05 -6.16 -15.91
N GLN A 35 -8.97 -5.82 -15.20
CA GLN A 35 -9.02 -5.57 -13.77
C GLN A 35 -9.75 -4.27 -13.40
N VAL A 36 -9.59 -3.20 -14.18
CA VAL A 36 -10.29 -1.92 -13.95
C VAL A 36 -11.80 -2.08 -14.17
N ARG A 37 -12.19 -2.82 -15.22
CA ARG A 37 -13.58 -3.12 -15.56
C ARG A 37 -14.24 -3.95 -14.46
N SER A 38 -13.58 -5.01 -13.97
CA SER A 38 -14.13 -5.86 -12.91
C SER A 38 -14.38 -5.13 -11.60
N ASN A 39 -13.59 -4.08 -11.31
CA ASN A 39 -13.75 -3.28 -10.09
C ASN A 39 -15.00 -2.38 -10.10
N ASN A 40 -15.66 -2.22 -11.26
CA ASN A 40 -16.90 -1.45 -11.44
C ASN A 40 -16.91 -0.06 -10.78
N GLY A 41 -15.79 0.66 -10.85
CA GLY A 41 -15.62 1.98 -10.25
C GLY A 41 -16.39 3.09 -10.97
N VAL A 42 -16.69 4.17 -10.25
CA VAL A 42 -17.41 5.35 -10.78
C VAL A 42 -16.57 6.14 -11.82
N ALA A 43 -17.23 7.00 -12.59
CA ALA A 43 -16.57 7.93 -13.51
C ALA A 43 -15.73 8.96 -12.75
N GLY A 44 -14.62 9.41 -13.37
CA GLY A 44 -13.76 10.44 -12.82
C GLY A 44 -14.22 11.86 -13.18
N SER A 45 -13.29 12.81 -13.15
CA SER A 45 -13.55 14.22 -13.49
C SER A 45 -14.08 14.42 -14.92
N ASP A 46 -13.70 13.54 -15.85
CA ASP A 46 -14.11 13.54 -17.25
C ASP A 46 -15.52 13.02 -17.48
N ARG A 47 -16.17 12.48 -16.44
CA ARG A 47 -17.50 11.87 -16.48
C ARG A 47 -17.60 10.68 -17.45
N VAL A 48 -16.47 10.11 -17.87
CA VAL A 48 -16.45 8.91 -18.71
C VAL A 48 -16.67 7.69 -17.82
N SER A 49 -17.77 6.98 -18.05
CA SER A 49 -18.06 5.72 -17.35
C SER A 49 -17.24 4.55 -17.92
N ILE A 50 -17.20 3.43 -17.19
CA ILE A 50 -16.58 2.19 -17.68
C ILE A 50 -17.23 1.76 -19.00
N GLN A 51 -18.55 1.83 -19.11
CA GLN A 51 -19.28 1.44 -20.33
C GLN A 51 -18.97 2.37 -21.51
N ALA A 52 -18.86 3.68 -21.25
CA ALA A 52 -18.49 4.64 -22.29
C ALA A 52 -17.05 4.43 -22.77
N PHE A 53 -16.12 4.17 -21.85
CA PHE A 53 -14.74 3.83 -22.17
C PHE A 53 -14.65 2.53 -22.98
N GLU A 54 -15.45 1.50 -22.62
CA GLU A 54 -15.49 0.20 -23.29
C GLU A 54 -16.02 0.29 -24.73
N ARG A 55 -16.98 1.18 -25.01
CA ARG A 55 -17.53 1.39 -26.36
C ARG A 55 -16.49 1.90 -27.37
N ASP A 56 -15.47 2.60 -26.89
CA ASP A 56 -14.41 3.21 -27.69
C ASP A 56 -13.03 2.65 -27.32
N LEU A 57 -12.99 1.40 -26.84
CA LEU A 57 -11.81 0.82 -26.17
C LEU A 57 -10.55 0.88 -27.03
N GLU A 58 -10.66 0.51 -28.31
CA GLU A 58 -9.54 0.49 -29.25
C GLU A 58 -8.94 1.88 -29.47
N ALA A 59 -9.77 2.90 -29.69
CA ALA A 59 -9.29 4.26 -29.87
C ALA A 59 -8.76 4.86 -28.56
N GLN A 60 -9.33 4.48 -27.40
CA GLN A 60 -8.78 4.86 -26.09
C GLN A 60 -7.39 4.27 -25.87
N PHE A 61 -7.20 3.00 -26.23
CA PHE A 61 -5.93 2.29 -26.11
C PHE A 61 -4.88 2.84 -27.06
N ALA A 62 -5.22 3.08 -28.33
CA ALA A 62 -4.30 3.69 -29.29
C ALA A 62 -3.77 5.04 -28.78
N ARG A 63 -4.67 5.91 -28.29
CA ARG A 63 -4.29 7.20 -27.66
C ARG A 63 -3.44 7.02 -26.41
N LEU A 64 -3.78 6.05 -25.55
CA LEU A 64 -2.98 5.75 -24.34
C LEU A 64 -1.56 5.32 -24.72
N GLN A 65 -1.45 4.38 -25.65
CA GLN A 65 -0.19 3.85 -26.09
C GLN A 65 0.70 4.93 -26.70
N GLU A 66 0.15 5.76 -27.59
CA GLU A 66 0.86 6.89 -28.19
C GLU A 66 1.41 7.86 -27.12
N GLU A 67 0.56 8.30 -26.18
CA GLU A 67 0.97 9.23 -25.13
C GLU A 67 1.98 8.64 -24.14
N LEU A 68 1.87 7.34 -23.83
CA LEU A 68 2.78 6.64 -22.92
C LEU A 68 4.16 6.42 -23.55
N ILE A 69 4.19 5.99 -24.82
CA ILE A 69 5.44 5.79 -25.58
C ILE A 69 6.13 7.13 -25.83
N ALA A 70 5.38 8.17 -26.21
CA ALA A 70 5.92 9.51 -26.39
C ALA A 70 6.30 10.20 -25.07
N GLY A 71 5.92 9.63 -23.93
CA GLY A 71 6.16 10.23 -22.61
C GLY A 71 5.36 11.51 -22.37
N SER A 72 4.29 11.76 -23.14
CA SER A 72 3.45 12.95 -23.05
C SER A 72 2.21 12.76 -22.15
N TYR A 73 1.89 11.53 -21.74
CA TYR A 73 0.74 11.23 -20.88
C TYR A 73 0.74 12.03 -19.56
N GLN A 74 -0.36 12.68 -19.25
CA GLN A 74 -0.56 13.37 -17.97
C GLN A 74 -1.81 12.82 -17.26
N PRO A 75 -1.74 12.50 -15.97
CA PRO A 75 -2.93 12.14 -15.20
C PRO A 75 -3.96 13.27 -15.25
N GLN A 76 -5.23 12.91 -15.38
CA GLN A 76 -6.28 13.91 -15.37
C GLN A 76 -6.50 14.48 -13.97
N ARG A 77 -7.25 15.59 -13.91
CA ARG A 77 -7.63 16.22 -12.65
C ARG A 77 -8.37 15.21 -11.77
N VAL A 78 -7.93 15.04 -10.53
CA VAL A 78 -8.51 14.04 -9.62
C VAL A 78 -9.58 14.72 -8.78
N THR A 79 -10.73 14.07 -8.60
CA THR A 79 -11.74 14.51 -7.62
C THR A 79 -11.69 13.63 -6.38
N SER A 80 -12.38 14.01 -5.32
CA SER A 80 -12.48 13.17 -4.12
C SER A 80 -13.89 13.11 -3.58
N ILE A 81 -14.20 12.00 -2.93
CA ILE A 81 -15.45 11.79 -2.20
C ILE A 81 -15.14 11.43 -0.75
N ILE A 82 -16.04 11.79 0.16
CA ILE A 82 -15.98 11.37 1.56
C ILE A 82 -16.88 10.15 1.73
N VAL A 83 -16.31 9.06 2.20
CA VAL A 83 -17.04 7.85 2.57
C VAL A 83 -17.03 7.71 4.08
N ILE A 84 -18.21 7.54 4.68
CA ILE A 84 -18.35 7.26 6.12
C ILE A 84 -18.16 5.76 6.34
N GLN A 85 -17.17 5.40 7.15
CA GLN A 85 -16.96 4.02 7.58
C GLN A 85 -18.02 3.58 8.60
N PRO A 86 -18.25 2.27 8.80
CA PRO A 86 -19.18 1.76 9.82
C PRO A 86 -18.89 2.28 11.24
N ASN A 87 -17.63 2.55 11.55
CA ASN A 87 -17.19 3.13 12.83
C ASN A 87 -17.39 4.66 12.93
N GLY A 88 -18.09 5.28 11.97
CA GLY A 88 -18.33 6.73 11.89
C GLY A 88 -17.15 7.55 11.36
N LYS A 89 -15.97 6.96 11.13
CA LYS A 89 -14.81 7.69 10.61
C LYS A 89 -14.99 8.06 9.14
N GLN A 90 -14.57 9.27 8.80
CA GLN A 90 -14.57 9.74 7.42
C GLN A 90 -13.30 9.28 6.70
N ARG A 91 -13.48 8.71 5.49
CA ARG A 91 -12.40 8.30 4.60
C ARG A 91 -12.52 9.06 3.29
N GLN A 92 -11.52 9.86 2.97
CA GLN A 92 -11.46 10.55 1.69
C GLN A 92 -10.88 9.62 0.62
N LEU A 93 -11.63 9.39 -0.45
CA LEU A 93 -11.20 8.57 -1.58
C LEU A 93 -11.00 9.44 -2.81
N ALA A 94 -9.86 9.31 -3.45
CA ALA A 94 -9.55 9.86 -4.76
C ALA A 94 -10.31 9.09 -5.84
N ILE A 95 -10.97 9.83 -6.72
CA ILE A 95 -11.69 9.30 -7.88
C ILE A 95 -10.92 9.67 -9.14
N TRP A 96 -10.11 8.72 -9.58
CA TRP A 96 -9.32 8.80 -10.81
C TRP A 96 -10.20 8.51 -12.03
N THR A 97 -9.86 9.05 -13.20
CA THR A 97 -10.58 8.72 -14.44
C THR A 97 -10.36 7.26 -14.83
N VAL A 98 -11.23 6.72 -15.69
CA VAL A 98 -11.09 5.32 -16.15
C VAL A 98 -9.73 5.12 -16.81
N ARG A 99 -9.31 6.07 -17.65
CA ARG A 99 -8.00 6.10 -18.32
C ARG A 99 -6.86 6.06 -17.30
N ASP A 100 -6.91 6.93 -16.29
CA ASP A 100 -5.88 6.96 -15.24
C ASP A 100 -5.81 5.65 -14.45
N ARG A 101 -6.95 5.02 -14.15
CA ARG A 101 -6.98 3.73 -13.47
C ARG A 101 -6.35 2.62 -14.31
N VAL A 102 -6.53 2.63 -15.63
CA VAL A 102 -5.87 1.69 -16.55
C VAL A 102 -4.35 1.86 -16.48
N VAL A 103 -3.85 3.10 -16.57
CA VAL A 103 -2.40 3.35 -16.50
C VAL A 103 -1.83 3.04 -15.11
N GLN A 104 -2.54 3.37 -14.03
CA GLN A 104 -2.13 2.99 -12.67
C GLN A 104 -2.06 1.47 -12.49
N ARG A 105 -3.01 0.72 -13.07
CA ARG A 105 -2.99 -0.73 -13.03
C ARG A 105 -1.84 -1.30 -13.86
N LEU A 106 -1.56 -0.73 -15.03
CA LEU A 106 -0.40 -1.10 -15.83
C LEU A 106 0.91 -0.88 -15.05
N LEU A 107 1.05 0.25 -14.36
CA LEU A 107 2.20 0.50 -13.47
C LEU A 107 2.26 -0.50 -12.31
N TYR A 108 1.12 -0.83 -11.70
CA TYR A 108 1.06 -1.86 -10.67
C TYR A 108 1.57 -3.21 -11.20
N ASP A 109 1.10 -3.65 -12.37
CA ASP A 109 1.49 -4.92 -12.99
C ASP A 109 3.00 -5.01 -13.28
N TYR A 110 3.61 -3.87 -13.59
CA TYR A 110 5.05 -3.77 -13.79
C TYR A 110 5.84 -3.75 -12.48
N LEU A 111 5.36 -2.99 -11.48
CA LEU A 111 6.10 -2.78 -10.23
C LEU A 111 5.96 -3.95 -9.25
N GLU A 112 4.80 -4.60 -9.18
CA GLU A 112 4.54 -5.67 -8.21
C GLU A 112 5.58 -6.80 -8.31
N PRO A 113 5.90 -7.38 -9.49
CA PRO A 113 6.89 -8.45 -9.60
C PRO A 113 8.31 -8.04 -9.16
N ILE A 114 8.62 -6.75 -9.20
CA ILE A 114 9.92 -6.19 -8.78
C ILE A 114 10.02 -6.12 -7.25
N PHE A 115 8.94 -5.65 -6.59
CA PHE A 115 8.96 -5.36 -5.16
C PHE A 115 8.41 -6.51 -4.29
N GLU A 116 7.44 -7.28 -4.76
CA GLU A 116 6.79 -8.34 -3.98
C GLU A 116 7.79 -9.38 -3.42
N PRO A 117 8.83 -9.84 -4.16
CA PRO A 117 9.83 -10.76 -3.61
C PRO A 117 10.67 -10.19 -2.46
N MET A 118 10.71 -8.87 -2.31
CA MET A 118 11.45 -8.20 -1.24
C MET A 118 10.66 -8.16 0.07
N PHE A 119 9.34 -8.05 -0.01
CA PHE A 119 8.50 -7.84 1.16
C PHE A 119 8.56 -9.01 2.14
N LEU A 120 8.89 -8.70 3.39
CA LEU A 120 9.04 -9.67 4.47
C LEU A 120 7.72 -10.38 4.78
N GLU A 121 7.80 -11.59 5.33
CA GLU A 121 6.63 -12.44 5.59
C GLU A 121 5.69 -11.90 6.67
N ASN A 122 6.14 -10.95 7.48
CA ASN A 122 5.33 -10.28 8.49
C ASN A 122 4.37 -9.23 7.92
N SER A 123 4.49 -8.88 6.63
CA SER A 123 3.60 -7.92 5.96
C SER A 123 2.53 -8.65 5.15
N PHE A 124 1.26 -8.34 5.38
CA PHE A 124 0.13 -9.06 4.78
C PHE A 124 -0.81 -8.17 3.96
N GLY A 125 -0.94 -6.90 4.31
CA GLY A 125 -1.91 -6.00 3.68
C GLY A 125 -1.58 -5.71 2.22
N PHE A 126 -2.60 -5.75 1.36
CA PHE A 126 -2.48 -5.40 -0.07
C PHE A 126 -1.43 -6.18 -0.86
N ARG A 127 -1.23 -7.46 -0.52
CA ARG A 127 -0.28 -8.33 -1.22
C ARG A 127 -0.99 -9.51 -1.85
N SER A 128 -0.60 -9.86 -3.07
CA SER A 128 -1.13 -11.02 -3.77
C SER A 128 -0.87 -12.30 -2.96
N GLY A 129 -1.88 -13.16 -2.85
CA GLY A 129 -1.78 -14.41 -2.10
C GLY A 129 -1.73 -14.29 -0.57
N ARG A 130 -1.90 -13.08 0.00
CA ARG A 130 -1.97 -12.87 1.46
C ARG A 130 -3.35 -12.42 1.90
N ARG A 131 -3.86 -13.03 2.96
CA ARG A 131 -5.19 -12.78 3.51
C ARG A 131 -5.10 -12.25 4.93
N ILE A 132 -6.16 -11.59 5.40
CA ILE A 132 -6.30 -11.18 6.80
C ILE A 132 -6.08 -12.39 7.73
N THR A 133 -6.66 -13.55 7.39
CA THR A 133 -6.53 -14.79 8.16
C THR A 133 -5.09 -15.23 8.36
N ASP A 134 -4.19 -14.96 7.42
CA ASP A 134 -2.77 -15.33 7.53
C ASP A 134 -2.06 -14.46 8.58
N ALA A 135 -2.44 -13.19 8.68
CA ALA A 135 -1.96 -12.29 9.73
C ALA A 135 -2.49 -12.73 11.11
N ILE A 136 -3.78 -13.10 11.20
CA ILE A 136 -4.40 -13.62 12.42
C ILE A 136 -3.71 -14.92 12.88
N GLU A 137 -3.43 -15.84 11.96
CA GLU A 137 -2.71 -17.07 12.28
C GLU A 137 -1.27 -16.78 12.74
N ARG A 138 -0.60 -15.80 12.15
CA ARG A 138 0.74 -15.38 12.60
C ARG A 138 0.71 -14.87 14.05
N VAL A 139 -0.29 -14.06 14.40
CA VAL A 139 -0.51 -13.60 15.78
C VAL A 139 -0.76 -14.80 16.71
N ARG A 140 -1.60 -15.75 16.30
CA ARG A 140 -1.88 -16.99 17.06
C ARG A 140 -0.61 -17.80 17.33
N LEU A 141 0.22 -18.01 16.31
CA LEU A 141 1.47 -18.75 16.43
C LEU A 141 2.46 -18.04 17.38
N HIS A 142 2.59 -16.72 17.28
CA HIS A 142 3.45 -15.95 18.19
C HIS A 142 2.95 -16.01 19.63
N ARG A 143 1.63 -15.85 19.82
CA ARG A 143 0.98 -16.06 21.11
C ARG A 143 1.38 -17.42 21.64
N ASP A 144 1.08 -18.52 20.94
CA ASP A 144 1.29 -19.89 21.41
C ASP A 144 2.76 -20.18 21.76
N ASN A 145 3.71 -19.46 21.16
CA ASN A 145 5.14 -19.42 21.52
C ASN A 145 5.49 -18.54 22.74
N HIS A 146 4.54 -18.32 23.65
CA HIS A 146 4.71 -17.54 24.89
C HIS A 146 5.01 -16.05 24.71
N LEU A 147 4.64 -15.46 23.57
CA LEU A 147 4.69 -14.02 23.36
C LEU A 147 3.30 -13.41 23.66
N ARG A 148 3.03 -13.17 24.94
CA ARG A 148 1.70 -12.80 25.44
C ARG A 148 1.51 -11.31 25.70
N TRP A 149 2.55 -10.49 25.54
CA TRP A 149 2.44 -9.04 25.54
C TRP A 149 2.38 -8.52 24.11
N VAL A 150 1.49 -7.59 23.84
CA VAL A 150 1.24 -7.08 22.49
C VAL A 150 1.38 -5.56 22.51
N VAL A 151 2.20 -5.04 21.61
CA VAL A 151 2.07 -3.65 21.15
C VAL A 151 0.98 -3.65 20.09
N ASP A 152 -0.14 -2.99 20.37
CA ASP A 152 -1.23 -2.78 19.42
C ASP A 152 -1.17 -1.33 18.96
N ALA A 153 -1.01 -1.08 17.65
CA ALA A 153 -0.79 0.26 17.13
C ALA A 153 -1.12 0.41 15.63
N ASP A 154 -1.56 1.61 15.25
CA ASP A 154 -1.73 2.03 13.86
C ASP A 154 -0.89 3.26 13.51
N ILE A 155 -0.62 3.45 12.22
CA ILE A 155 0.09 4.63 11.70
C ILE A 155 -0.93 5.73 11.39
N GLN A 156 -0.73 6.91 11.97
CA GLN A 156 -1.62 8.04 11.80
C GLN A 156 -1.64 8.50 10.34
N LYS A 157 -2.83 8.52 9.72
CA LYS A 157 -3.07 9.01 8.36
C LYS A 157 -2.00 8.53 7.37
N CYS A 158 -1.67 7.24 7.42
CA CYS A 158 -0.49 6.67 6.77
C CYS A 158 -0.35 7.10 5.30
N PHE A 159 -1.40 6.93 4.49
CA PHE A 159 -1.43 7.31 3.08
C PHE A 159 -1.15 8.80 2.85
N ASP A 160 -1.76 9.68 3.65
CA ASP A 160 -1.61 11.14 3.50
C ASP A 160 -0.22 11.63 3.98
N ASN A 161 0.39 10.93 4.93
CA ASN A 161 1.68 11.31 5.52
C ASN A 161 2.90 10.70 4.80
N ILE A 162 2.72 9.83 3.81
CA ILE A 162 3.84 9.29 3.02
C ILE A 162 4.54 10.43 2.27
N ARG A 163 5.83 10.59 2.55
CA ARG A 163 6.70 11.56 1.86
C ARG A 163 7.08 11.05 0.48
N THR A 164 6.59 11.73 -0.56
CA THR A 164 6.80 11.36 -1.97
C THR A 164 8.27 11.38 -2.38
N ASP A 165 9.10 12.26 -1.78
CA ASP A 165 10.55 12.31 -2.01
C ASP A 165 11.27 11.07 -1.49
N ILE A 166 10.92 10.60 -0.27
CA ILE A 166 11.46 9.37 0.30
C ILE A 166 10.97 8.16 -0.49
N LEU A 167 9.68 8.12 -0.82
CA LEU A 167 9.09 7.05 -1.62
C LEU A 167 9.77 6.92 -2.98
N MET A 168 9.95 8.02 -3.71
CA MET A 168 10.59 7.99 -5.02
C MET A 168 12.06 7.56 -4.93
N ARG A 169 12.77 7.89 -3.83
CA ARG A 169 14.11 7.35 -3.58
C ARG A 169 14.10 5.84 -3.41
N LEU A 170 13.12 5.28 -2.70
CA LEU A 170 12.98 3.82 -2.53
C LEU A 170 12.63 3.13 -3.86
N VAL A 171 11.73 3.71 -4.64
CA VAL A 171 11.37 3.17 -5.97
C VAL A 171 12.58 3.14 -6.90
N ARG A 172 13.37 4.22 -6.94
CA ARG A 172 14.59 4.34 -7.76
C ARG A 172 15.69 3.35 -7.42
N GLN A 173 15.68 2.74 -6.23
CA GLN A 173 16.66 1.70 -5.89
C GLN A 173 16.47 0.40 -6.68
N ARG A 174 15.28 0.20 -7.30
CA ARG A 174 14.94 -1.04 -8.00
C ARG A 174 14.38 -0.81 -9.40
N VAL A 175 13.86 0.38 -9.68
CA VAL A 175 13.32 0.77 -10.97
C VAL A 175 14.24 1.80 -11.59
N TYR A 176 14.83 1.47 -12.74
CA TYR A 176 15.78 2.33 -13.43
C TYR A 176 15.18 3.05 -14.64
N HIS A 177 14.09 2.52 -15.22
CA HIS A 177 13.55 3.05 -16.46
C HIS A 177 12.94 4.46 -16.27
N PRO A 178 13.47 5.51 -16.94
CA PRO A 178 13.07 6.89 -16.70
C PRO A 178 11.58 7.16 -16.95
N ALA A 179 11.00 6.54 -17.99
CA ALA A 179 9.58 6.72 -18.31
C ALA A 179 8.66 6.21 -17.18
N ILE A 180 9.04 5.11 -16.51
CA ILE A 180 8.23 4.55 -15.42
C ILE A 180 8.36 5.39 -14.17
N LEU A 181 9.58 5.81 -13.83
CA LEU A 181 9.80 6.74 -12.73
C LEU A 181 9.04 8.06 -12.93
N ALA A 182 9.04 8.60 -14.15
CA ALA A 182 8.30 9.79 -14.49
C ALA A 182 6.77 9.59 -14.36
N LEU A 183 6.24 8.45 -14.79
CA LEU A 183 4.81 8.15 -14.66
C LEU A 183 4.38 8.02 -13.19
N VAL A 184 5.15 7.31 -12.36
CA VAL A 184 4.89 7.23 -10.90
C VAL A 184 4.90 8.62 -10.29
N GLU A 185 5.91 9.44 -10.62
CA GLU A 185 6.03 10.81 -10.12
C GLU A 185 4.87 11.71 -10.57
N ARG A 186 4.40 11.58 -11.82
CA ARG A 186 3.23 12.30 -12.33
C ARG A 186 1.97 11.95 -11.54
N PHE A 187 1.73 10.67 -11.24
CA PHE A 187 0.58 10.28 -10.42
C PHE A 187 0.66 10.82 -9.00
N LEU A 188 1.83 10.79 -8.36
CA LEU A 188 2.02 11.35 -7.02
C LEU A 188 1.79 12.88 -6.99
N LYS A 189 2.16 13.59 -8.07
CA LYS A 189 2.02 15.04 -8.20
C LYS A 189 0.69 15.50 -8.80
N ALA A 190 -0.17 14.57 -9.25
CA ALA A 190 -1.45 14.91 -9.86
C ALA A 190 -2.27 15.81 -8.91
N GLN A 191 -2.98 16.79 -9.47
CA GLN A 191 -3.81 17.68 -8.65
C GLN A 191 -5.11 16.97 -8.29
N ILE A 192 -5.38 16.91 -6.98
CA ILE A 192 -6.63 16.41 -6.43
C ILE A 192 -7.43 17.56 -5.82
N LEU A 193 -8.72 17.64 -6.17
CA LEU A 193 -9.66 18.55 -5.55
C LEU A 193 -10.24 17.90 -4.30
N ARG A 194 -9.88 18.44 -3.13
CA ARG A 194 -10.29 17.93 -1.81
C ARG A 194 -11.40 18.79 -1.19
N GLY A 195 -12.46 18.13 -0.70
CA GLY A 195 -13.55 18.76 0.01
C GLY A 195 -14.52 19.58 -0.86
N PRO A 196 -15.60 20.14 -0.27
CA PRO A 196 -16.61 20.91 -0.99
C PRO A 196 -16.08 22.24 -1.55
N GLU A 197 -15.02 22.80 -0.95
CA GLU A 197 -14.37 24.03 -1.42
C GLU A 197 -13.41 23.80 -2.60
N GLY A 198 -13.09 22.54 -2.95
CA GLY A 198 -12.28 22.21 -4.12
C GLY A 198 -10.82 22.70 -4.03
N ARG A 199 -10.20 22.70 -2.84
CA ARG A 199 -8.78 23.07 -2.71
C ARG A 199 -7.92 22.06 -3.49
N ALA A 200 -7.09 22.60 -4.37
CA ALA A 200 -6.16 21.80 -5.16
C ALA A 200 -4.93 21.45 -4.32
N GLU A 201 -4.72 20.17 -4.10
CA GLU A 201 -3.55 19.62 -3.42
C GLU A 201 -2.85 18.59 -4.32
N GLN A 202 -1.62 18.21 -3.97
CA GLN A 202 -1.01 17.05 -4.61
C GLN A 202 -1.70 15.78 -4.13
N ALA A 203 -1.93 14.84 -5.05
CA ALA A 203 -2.58 13.57 -4.74
C ALA A 203 -1.77 12.77 -3.70
N GLY A 204 -0.44 12.75 -3.84
CA GLY A 204 0.43 11.90 -3.04
C GLY A 204 0.06 10.42 -3.21
N VAL A 205 0.26 9.64 -2.16
CA VAL A 205 -0.22 8.25 -2.11
C VAL A 205 -1.69 8.25 -1.70
N SER A 206 -2.58 8.54 -2.64
CA SER A 206 -4.01 8.71 -2.35
C SER A 206 -4.78 7.40 -2.29
N GLN A 207 -5.72 7.31 -1.36
CA GLN A 207 -6.65 6.18 -1.29
C GLN A 207 -7.60 6.21 -2.49
N GLY A 208 -7.92 5.05 -3.08
CA GLY A 208 -8.73 4.96 -4.31
C GLY A 208 -7.91 4.84 -5.59
N SER A 209 -6.58 5.04 -5.52
CA SER A 209 -5.66 4.64 -6.59
C SER A 209 -5.39 3.13 -6.56
N ALA A 210 -5.29 2.51 -7.74
CA ALA A 210 -4.87 1.11 -7.86
C ALA A 210 -3.38 0.91 -7.50
N LEU A 211 -2.57 1.96 -7.60
CA LEU A 211 -1.12 1.92 -7.39
C LEU A 211 -0.73 2.19 -5.92
N SER A 212 -1.47 3.05 -5.23
CA SER A 212 -1.18 3.48 -3.86
C SER A 212 -0.95 2.36 -2.84
N PRO A 213 -1.69 1.23 -2.85
CA PRO A 213 -1.44 0.15 -1.90
C PRO A 213 -0.04 -0.46 -2.00
N LEU A 214 0.46 -0.66 -3.22
CA LEU A 214 1.82 -1.14 -3.47
C LEU A 214 2.85 -0.11 -3.01
N LEU A 215 2.67 1.16 -3.37
CA LEU A 215 3.57 2.25 -2.96
C LEU A 215 3.66 2.39 -1.43
N CYS A 216 2.53 2.24 -0.75
CA CYS A 216 2.48 2.21 0.72
C CYS A 216 3.33 1.06 1.28
N ASN A 217 3.22 -0.14 0.72
CA ASN A 217 4.05 -1.27 1.14
C ASN A 217 5.54 -1.09 0.83
N ILE A 218 5.91 -0.48 -0.31
CA ILE A 218 7.31 -0.12 -0.60
C ILE A 218 7.85 0.80 0.50
N TYR A 219 7.07 1.79 0.91
CA TYR A 219 7.46 2.73 1.96
C TYR A 219 7.60 2.05 3.33
N LEU A 220 6.60 1.27 3.74
CA LEU A 220 6.56 0.62 5.05
C LEU A 220 7.45 -0.61 5.15
N HIS A 221 8.00 -1.10 4.04
CA HIS A 221 8.99 -2.18 4.07
C HIS A 221 10.25 -1.77 4.85
N GLU A 222 10.65 -0.49 4.81
CA GLU A 222 11.76 0.00 5.61
C GLU A 222 11.46 -0.03 7.12
N PHE A 223 10.19 0.18 7.50
CA PHE A 223 9.73 -0.02 8.88
C PHE A 223 9.79 -1.51 9.26
N ASP A 224 9.29 -2.40 8.40
CA ASP A 224 9.31 -3.84 8.63
C ASP A 224 10.74 -4.35 8.86
N ARG A 225 11.66 -3.98 7.95
CA ARG A 225 13.07 -4.38 8.03
C ARG A 225 13.73 -3.89 9.31
N ALA A 226 13.57 -2.62 9.66
CA ALA A 226 14.21 -2.05 10.84
C ALA A 226 13.77 -2.71 12.16
N LEU A 227 12.53 -3.22 12.22
CA LEU A 227 12.02 -3.95 13.39
C LEU A 227 12.43 -5.42 13.38
N VAL A 228 12.29 -6.11 12.24
CA VAL A 228 12.66 -7.53 12.11
C VAL A 228 14.16 -7.73 12.28
N ASP A 229 15.00 -6.84 11.76
CA ASP A 229 16.47 -6.88 11.95
C ASP A 229 16.86 -6.73 13.43
N LYS A 230 15.98 -6.15 14.25
CA LYS A 230 16.13 -6.04 15.72
C LYS A 230 15.40 -7.15 16.48
N GLY A 231 15.01 -8.22 15.79
CA GLY A 231 14.39 -9.41 16.38
C GLY A 231 12.95 -9.23 16.84
N GLN A 232 12.25 -8.18 16.40
CA GLN A 232 10.85 -7.96 16.79
C GLN A 232 9.90 -8.91 16.04
N HIS A 233 8.93 -9.47 16.76
CA HIS A 233 7.88 -10.31 16.18
C HIS A 233 6.72 -9.47 15.67
N LEU A 234 6.99 -8.71 14.62
CA LEU A 234 6.04 -7.84 13.95
C LEU A 234 5.02 -8.65 13.14
N VAL A 235 3.77 -8.19 13.11
CA VAL A 235 2.73 -8.56 12.15
C VAL A 235 2.08 -7.26 11.67
N ARG A 236 2.09 -7.00 10.37
CA ARG A 236 1.57 -5.76 9.78
C ARG A 236 0.58 -6.03 8.67
N TYR A 237 -0.53 -5.31 8.67
CA TYR A 237 -1.49 -5.25 7.59
C TYR A 237 -1.75 -3.79 7.23
N ALA A 238 -1.14 -3.34 6.12
CA ALA A 238 -1.15 -1.94 5.74
C ALA A 238 -0.55 -1.04 6.86
N ASP A 239 -1.35 -0.13 7.40
CA ASP A 239 -1.04 0.80 8.48
C ASP A 239 -1.32 0.26 9.88
N ASP A 240 -2.04 -0.86 10.00
CA ASP A 240 -2.37 -1.55 11.24
C ASP A 240 -1.29 -2.61 11.54
N TRP A 241 -0.73 -2.62 12.75
CA TRP A 241 0.35 -3.53 13.10
C TRP A 241 0.38 -3.90 14.58
N VAL A 242 0.92 -5.09 14.86
CA VAL A 242 1.17 -5.56 16.21
C VAL A 242 2.60 -6.08 16.36
N ILE A 243 3.19 -5.93 17.55
CA ILE A 243 4.45 -6.58 17.93
C ILE A 243 4.19 -7.46 19.14
N LEU A 244 4.56 -8.74 19.04
CA LEU A 244 4.39 -9.70 20.12
C LEU A 244 5.69 -9.90 20.91
N CYS A 245 5.60 -9.78 22.22
CA CYS A 245 6.72 -9.82 23.16
C CYS A 245 6.45 -10.79 24.31
N ARG A 246 7.50 -11.24 25.00
CA ARG A 246 7.37 -12.15 26.13
C ARG A 246 7.08 -11.39 27.43
N ARG A 247 7.64 -10.19 27.59
CA ARG A 247 7.51 -9.36 28.79
C ARG A 247 6.96 -7.98 28.46
N LYS A 248 6.26 -7.36 29.41
CA LYS A 248 5.73 -5.99 29.27
C LYS A 248 6.82 -4.98 28.91
N GLN A 249 7.96 -5.05 29.58
CA GLN A 249 9.07 -4.13 29.34
C GLN A 249 9.64 -4.26 27.92
N GLU A 250 9.60 -5.46 27.33
CA GLU A 250 10.02 -5.67 25.93
C GLU A 250 9.03 -5.02 24.98
N ALA A 251 7.72 -5.12 25.24
CA ALA A 251 6.70 -4.47 24.43
C ALA A 251 6.81 -2.93 24.52
N GLU A 252 7.03 -2.37 25.70
CA GLU A 252 7.26 -0.94 25.89
C GLU A 252 8.50 -0.45 25.12
N ALA A 253 9.61 -1.20 25.19
CA ALA A 253 10.82 -0.90 24.41
C ALA A 253 10.58 -1.05 22.89
N ALA A 254 9.82 -2.05 22.46
CA ALA A 254 9.45 -2.26 21.06
C ALA A 254 8.60 -1.12 20.51
N LEU A 255 7.64 -0.61 21.30
CA LEU A 255 6.82 0.55 20.95
C LEU A 255 7.68 1.81 20.79
N GLN A 256 8.62 2.05 21.70
CA GLN A 256 9.56 3.17 21.58
C GLN A 256 10.44 3.05 20.33
N LEU A 257 10.96 1.86 20.06
CA LEU A 257 11.73 1.57 18.85
C LEU A 257 10.91 1.82 17.59
N ALA A 258 9.69 1.29 17.52
CA ALA A 258 8.77 1.49 16.39
C ALA A 258 8.50 2.98 16.15
N SER A 259 8.25 3.75 17.22
CA SER A 259 8.07 5.20 17.13
C SER A 259 9.30 5.90 16.55
N GLN A 260 10.51 5.54 17.00
CA GLN A 260 11.75 6.10 16.47
C GLN A 260 11.96 5.78 14.98
N VAL A 261 11.66 4.55 14.56
CA VAL A 261 11.77 4.14 13.15
C VAL A 261 10.76 4.91 12.28
N LEU A 262 9.50 5.01 12.72
CA LEU A 262 8.47 5.75 11.98
C LEU A 262 8.82 7.23 11.82
N ARG A 263 9.38 7.88 12.87
CA ARG A 263 9.84 9.29 12.78
C ARG A 263 10.93 9.49 11.73
N LYS A 264 11.83 8.52 11.53
CA LYS A 264 12.83 8.57 10.44
C LYS A 264 12.18 8.52 9.06
N LEU A 265 11.04 7.82 8.96
CA LEU A 265 10.19 7.76 7.78
C LEU A 265 9.17 8.91 7.71
N ARG A 266 9.25 9.93 8.59
CA ARG A 266 8.28 11.03 8.67
C ARG A 266 6.83 10.57 8.87
N LEU A 267 6.66 9.43 9.55
CA LEU A 267 5.39 8.87 9.96
C LEU A 267 5.27 8.91 11.47
N GLU A 268 4.04 8.88 11.96
CA GLU A 268 3.73 8.91 13.39
C GLU A 268 2.73 7.82 13.74
N ILE A 269 2.80 7.36 14.98
CA ILE A 269 1.85 6.43 15.56
C ILE A 269 0.55 7.19 15.89
N HIS A 270 -0.61 6.59 15.65
CA HIS A 270 -1.88 7.24 15.94
C HIS A 270 -2.06 7.44 17.45
N PRO A 271 -2.27 8.70 17.91
CA PRO A 271 -2.47 8.97 19.32
C PRO A 271 -3.78 8.35 19.82
N GLY A 272 -3.76 7.74 21.00
CA GLY A 272 -4.97 7.19 21.65
C GLY A 272 -5.47 5.84 21.12
N LYS A 273 -4.80 5.26 20.12
CA LYS A 273 -5.10 3.90 19.65
C LYS A 273 -3.97 2.90 19.91
N SER A 274 -2.84 3.39 20.42
CA SER A 274 -1.66 2.57 20.61
C SER A 274 -1.42 2.27 22.07
N GLY A 275 -1.13 1.03 22.38
CA GLY A 275 -0.96 0.57 23.76
C GLY A 275 -0.19 -0.74 23.87
N VAL A 276 0.26 -1.02 25.09
CA VAL A 276 0.80 -2.33 25.47
C VAL A 276 -0.26 -3.06 26.28
N VAL A 277 -0.68 -4.22 25.80
CA VAL A 277 -1.75 -5.02 26.38
C VAL A 277 -1.31 -6.47 26.55
N HIS A 278 -1.84 -7.16 27.56
CA HIS A 278 -1.67 -8.60 27.69
C HIS A 278 -2.82 -9.34 27.00
N PHE A 279 -2.57 -10.55 26.47
CA PHE A 279 -3.63 -11.38 25.90
C PHE A 279 -4.78 -11.63 26.88
N ASP A 280 -4.54 -11.68 28.19
CA ASP A 280 -5.60 -11.89 29.19
C ASP A 280 -6.57 -10.71 29.30
N GLU A 281 -6.11 -9.49 29.00
CA GLU A 281 -6.93 -8.27 28.91
C GLU A 281 -7.68 -8.21 27.58
N GLY A 282 -7.03 -8.71 26.53
CA GLY A 282 -7.53 -8.83 25.18
C GLY A 282 -7.33 -7.59 24.32
N PHE A 283 -7.35 -7.76 23.01
CA PHE A 283 -7.16 -6.68 22.03
C PHE A 283 -7.83 -6.98 20.69
N SER A 284 -8.08 -5.94 19.89
CA SER A 284 -8.72 -6.07 18.58
C SER A 284 -7.71 -5.81 17.46
N PHE A 285 -7.61 -6.73 16.51
CA PHE A 285 -6.75 -6.56 15.33
C PHE A 285 -7.46 -7.10 14.09
N LEU A 286 -7.56 -6.28 13.04
CA LEU A 286 -8.17 -6.61 11.75
C LEU A 286 -9.60 -7.19 11.82
N GLY A 287 -10.41 -6.72 12.78
CA GLY A 287 -11.79 -7.20 12.98
C GLY A 287 -11.87 -8.53 13.73
N TYR A 288 -10.82 -8.93 14.42
CA TYR A 288 -10.80 -10.06 15.34
C TYR A 288 -10.46 -9.57 16.74
N PHE A 289 -11.11 -10.12 17.75
CA PHE A 289 -10.80 -9.88 19.15
C PHE A 289 -10.09 -11.10 19.72
N PHE A 290 -8.89 -10.89 20.25
CA PHE A 290 -8.06 -11.90 20.89
C PHE A 290 -8.18 -11.73 22.40
N VAL A 291 -8.45 -12.82 23.12
CA VAL A 291 -8.43 -12.79 24.60
C VAL A 291 -8.05 -14.18 25.12
N ARG A 292 -7.09 -14.23 26.04
CA ARG A 292 -6.51 -15.48 26.58
C ARG A 292 -6.08 -16.42 25.44
N GLY A 293 -6.73 -17.57 25.29
CA GLY A 293 -6.53 -18.54 24.22
C GLY A 293 -7.51 -18.42 23.05
N ASP A 294 -8.52 -17.57 23.16
CA ASP A 294 -9.65 -17.50 22.24
C ASP A 294 -9.49 -16.37 21.22
N ILE A 295 -10.10 -16.56 20.05
CA ILE A 295 -10.13 -15.59 18.95
C ILE A 295 -11.57 -15.51 18.45
N TYR A 296 -12.17 -14.32 18.56
CA TYR A 296 -13.53 -14.06 18.11
C TYR A 296 -13.49 -13.17 16.88
N ARG A 297 -14.25 -13.53 15.83
CA ARG A 297 -14.46 -12.63 14.71
C ARG A 297 -15.51 -11.60 15.09
N LEU A 298 -15.14 -10.32 15.06
CA LEU A 298 -16.07 -9.22 15.29
C LEU A 298 -17.00 -9.12 14.08
N SER A 299 -18.30 -9.30 14.29
CA SER A 299 -19.31 -9.08 13.27
C SER A 299 -19.27 -7.60 12.85
N ARG A 300 -19.33 -7.37 11.54
CA ARG A 300 -19.66 -6.04 11.02
C ARG A 300 -21.13 -5.80 11.36
N GLN A 301 -21.41 -4.95 12.34
CA GLN A 301 -22.72 -4.30 12.42
C GLN A 301 -22.84 -3.31 11.27
#